data_AF-A0A4Y2UWD5-F1
#
_entry.id   AF-A0A4Y2UWD5-F1
#
_cell.length_a   1.000
_cell.length_b   1.000
_cell.length_c   1.000
_cell.angle_alpha   90.00
_cell.angle_beta   90.00
_cell.angle_gamma   90.00
#
_symmetry.space_group_name_H-M   'P 1'
#
loop_
_entity.id
_entity.type
_entity.pdbx_description
1 polymer ?
#
loop_
_entity_poly.entity_id
_entity_poly.type
_entity_poly.pdbx_seq_one_letter_code
_entity_poly.pdbx_strand_id
1 'polypeptide(L)'
;MASSSRRCCENDPNSFCYSCGEYMLKKQRNTITSFVKKAYFWYFGMKLGDQDKYWAPHFTCRSCVEKLRNWTLGYNKRSKSNIVYPNLKSAIRPVAHCENIPVPTRPEAFDSANISESESDEKDLDFTVKNEVPEKFNQAELNDLVRDLGLTKENAELLCSRLKEKNILTTHTSFSWYRNREKQFLSFFKSDNFLVYRADIPGLLHELEDIPYNPNDWRLFIDSSKRSLKAVLLHNESKLASVPVAHSVFMKETYESMEMLLTKIKYTEHKWAICGDLKVIGLLLGQQSGFTKFPCFICEWDSRDRESHWIKKIWPKRQEWIHGKKNILNEYLIDPQNILLPPLHIKLGLIKQFVKALDKGGKCFEYLISKFPKLSSAKIKEGVFDGTQIKKLVKDSNFEQCMTNTEKQAWVAFKDVVEGFLGNERKENYKELVTVLLRTYHLLGCNMSIKIHFLHSHLEYFPDNLGKMSDEQGERFHQDIKEMERRYQGRWDVNMMADYC
;
A
#
# COMPACT_ATOMS: atom_id res chain seq x y z
N MET A 1 26.22 -10.14 -35.17
CA MET A 1 24.89 -10.74 -35.41
C MET A 1 24.30 -11.10 -34.05
N ALA A 2 23.36 -10.30 -33.55
CA ALA A 2 22.74 -10.51 -32.24
C ALA A 2 21.72 -11.66 -32.33
N SER A 3 21.90 -12.72 -31.55
CA SER A 3 20.89 -13.76 -31.41
C SER A 3 19.71 -13.20 -30.60
N SER A 4 18.59 -13.00 -31.29
CA SER A 4 17.31 -12.68 -30.68
C SER A 4 16.88 -13.82 -29.76
N SER A 5 17.15 -13.69 -28.46
CA SER A 5 16.48 -14.46 -27.40
C SER A 5 14.97 -14.25 -27.56
N ARG A 6 14.28 -15.28 -28.08
CA ARG A 6 12.82 -15.26 -28.21
C ARG A 6 12.24 -15.26 -26.80
N ARG A 7 11.39 -14.27 -26.48
CA ARG A 7 10.60 -14.24 -25.24
C ARG A 7 9.85 -15.56 -25.12
N CYS A 8 10.23 -16.40 -24.15
CA CYS A 8 9.53 -17.64 -23.87
C CYS A 8 8.57 -17.39 -22.70
N CYS A 9 7.33 -17.86 -22.81
CA CYS A 9 6.39 -17.82 -21.70
C CYS A 9 6.85 -18.84 -20.64
N GLU A 10 7.06 -18.41 -19.40
CA GLU A 10 7.45 -19.32 -18.29
C GLU A 10 6.37 -20.37 -17.99
N ASN A 11 5.11 -20.08 -18.34
CA ASN A 11 3.98 -20.96 -18.14
C ASN A 11 3.60 -21.70 -19.43
N ASP A 12 3.29 -22.99 -19.32
CA ASP A 12 2.74 -23.79 -20.42
C ASP A 12 1.51 -23.09 -21.05
N PRO A 13 1.49 -22.79 -22.36
CA PRO A 13 0.35 -22.17 -23.04
C PRO A 13 -0.99 -22.87 -22.79
N ASN A 14 -0.98 -24.19 -22.57
CA ASN A 14 -2.18 -24.97 -22.26
C ASN A 14 -2.74 -24.72 -20.85
N SER A 15 -2.05 -23.91 -20.06
CA SER A 15 -2.56 -23.37 -18.81
C SER A 15 -3.52 -22.20 -19.00
N PHE A 16 -3.69 -21.70 -20.23
CA PHE A 16 -4.61 -20.61 -20.54
C PHE A 16 -5.69 -21.07 -21.52
N CYS A 17 -6.88 -20.49 -21.42
CA CYS A 17 -7.98 -20.77 -22.32
C CYS A 17 -7.74 -20.11 -23.67
N TYR A 18 -7.86 -20.87 -24.77
CA TYR A 18 -7.74 -20.31 -26.11
C TYR A 18 -8.77 -19.20 -26.38
N SER A 19 -10.01 -19.33 -25.90
CA SER A 19 -11.09 -18.40 -26.23
C SER A 19 -11.15 -17.13 -25.39
N CYS A 20 -10.70 -17.16 -24.13
CA CYS A 20 -10.77 -15.98 -23.24
C CYS A 20 -9.42 -15.53 -22.67
N GLY A 21 -8.34 -16.30 -22.90
CA GLY A 21 -7.01 -16.00 -22.36
C GLY A 21 -6.85 -16.20 -20.85
N GLU A 22 -7.90 -16.59 -20.13
CA GLU A 22 -7.85 -16.79 -18.68
C GLU A 22 -7.11 -18.07 -18.29
N TYR A 23 -6.46 -18.05 -17.12
CA TYR A 23 -5.78 -19.20 -16.55
C TYR A 23 -6.77 -20.33 -16.19
N MET A 24 -6.39 -21.57 -16.47
CA MET A 24 -7.21 -22.77 -16.28
C MET A 24 -6.55 -23.80 -15.38
N LEU A 25 -7.27 -24.19 -14.32
CA LEU A 25 -6.96 -25.39 -13.54
C LEU A 25 -7.09 -26.64 -14.43
N LYS A 26 -6.22 -27.64 -14.22
CA LYS A 26 -6.20 -28.88 -15.04
C LYS A 26 -7.58 -29.55 -15.19
N LYS A 27 -8.43 -29.51 -14.15
CA LYS A 27 -9.79 -30.08 -14.13
C LYS A 27 -10.81 -29.34 -15.02
N GLN A 28 -10.49 -28.14 -15.48
CA GLN A 28 -11.40 -27.25 -16.24
C GLN A 28 -11.02 -27.12 -17.72
N ARG A 29 -9.97 -27.82 -18.17
CA ARG A 29 -9.46 -27.79 -19.54
C ARG A 29 -10.26 -28.75 -20.42
N ASN A 30 -10.90 -28.24 -21.47
CA ASN A 30 -11.59 -29.04 -22.47
C ASN A 30 -10.84 -29.01 -23.80
N THR A 31 -10.82 -30.14 -24.49
CA THR A 31 -10.27 -30.24 -25.84
C THR A 31 -11.13 -29.46 -26.84
N ILE A 32 -10.47 -28.84 -27.82
CA ILE A 32 -11.14 -28.07 -28.85
C ILE A 32 -11.73 -29.04 -29.89
N THR A 33 -12.99 -29.42 -29.68
CA THR A 33 -13.74 -30.32 -30.57
C THR A 33 -14.18 -29.62 -31.86
N SER A 34 -14.59 -30.41 -32.86
CA SER A 34 -15.17 -29.89 -34.12
C SER A 34 -16.39 -28.99 -33.89
N PHE A 35 -17.17 -29.29 -32.84
CA PHE A 35 -18.27 -28.43 -32.37
C PHE A 35 -17.76 -27.05 -31.95
N VAL A 36 -16.74 -26.99 -31.08
CA VAL A 36 -16.18 -25.72 -30.59
C VAL A 36 -15.59 -24.91 -31.73
N LYS A 37 -14.89 -25.54 -32.68
CA LYS A 37 -14.34 -24.85 -33.86
C LYS A 37 -15.44 -24.20 -34.71
N LYS A 38 -16.54 -24.92 -34.95
CA LYS A 38 -17.70 -24.38 -35.67
C LYS A 38 -18.34 -23.25 -34.87
N ALA A 39 -18.77 -23.50 -33.63
CA ALA A 39 -19.44 -22.51 -32.79
C ALA A 39 -18.62 -21.23 -32.60
N TYR A 40 -17.30 -21.35 -32.45
CA TYR A 40 -16.38 -20.21 -32.37
C TYR A 40 -16.40 -19.38 -33.67
N PHE A 41 -16.33 -20.01 -34.84
CA PHE A 41 -16.42 -19.32 -36.14
C PHE A 41 -17.74 -18.58 -36.30
N TRP A 42 -18.86 -19.22 -35.96
CA TRP A 42 -20.18 -18.59 -36.06
C TRP A 42 -20.36 -17.44 -35.06
N TYR A 43 -19.78 -17.53 -33.86
CA TYR A 43 -19.90 -16.50 -32.83
C TYR A 43 -18.98 -15.29 -33.07
N PHE A 44 -17.71 -15.53 -33.42
CA PHE A 44 -16.70 -14.47 -33.56
C PHE A 44 -16.45 -14.05 -35.01
N GLY A 45 -17.05 -14.74 -35.99
CA GLY A 45 -16.87 -14.45 -37.42
C GLY A 45 -15.48 -14.79 -37.96
N MET A 46 -14.65 -15.53 -37.20
CA MET A 46 -13.27 -15.86 -37.60
C MET A 46 -12.89 -17.31 -37.27
N LYS A 47 -12.06 -17.91 -38.13
CA LYS A 47 -11.62 -19.30 -37.94
C LYS A 47 -10.64 -19.38 -36.76
N LEU A 48 -10.75 -20.48 -36.02
CA LEU A 48 -9.87 -20.78 -34.90
C LEU A 48 -8.45 -21.08 -35.44
N GLY A 49 -7.52 -20.15 -35.23
CA GLY A 49 -6.17 -20.15 -35.82
C GLY A 49 -5.07 -20.71 -34.90
N ASP A 50 -3.85 -20.82 -35.44
CA ASP A 50 -2.62 -21.18 -34.72
C ASP A 50 -2.66 -22.51 -33.94
N GLN A 51 -3.57 -23.41 -34.28
CA GLN A 51 -3.69 -24.74 -33.65
C GLN A 51 -2.58 -25.72 -34.06
N ASP A 52 -1.74 -25.31 -35.00
CA ASP A 52 -0.50 -25.99 -35.42
C ASP A 52 0.74 -25.40 -34.71
N LYS A 53 0.58 -24.36 -33.89
CA LYS A 53 1.68 -23.65 -33.24
C LYS A 53 1.81 -24.07 -31.77
N TYR A 54 2.99 -24.57 -31.40
CA TYR A 54 3.28 -25.01 -30.02
C TYR A 54 3.12 -23.92 -28.95
N TRP A 55 3.19 -22.64 -29.32
CA TRP A 55 3.05 -21.51 -28.40
C TRP A 55 1.59 -21.10 -28.16
N ALA A 56 0.65 -21.60 -28.95
CA ALA A 56 -0.77 -21.28 -28.80
C ALA A 56 -1.43 -22.24 -27.79
N PRO A 57 -2.47 -21.80 -27.05
CA PRO A 57 -3.25 -22.72 -26.23
C PRO A 57 -4.06 -23.71 -27.08
N HIS A 58 -4.06 -24.99 -26.70
CA HIS A 58 -4.82 -26.05 -27.40
C HIS A 58 -6.08 -26.49 -26.64
N PHE A 59 -6.38 -25.82 -25.52
CA PHE A 59 -7.52 -26.11 -24.66
C PHE A 59 -8.39 -24.88 -24.46
N THR A 60 -9.67 -25.12 -24.16
CA THR A 60 -10.66 -24.10 -23.83
C THR A 60 -11.26 -24.37 -22.46
N CYS A 61 -11.63 -23.32 -21.72
CA CYS A 61 -12.24 -23.50 -20.42
C CYS A 61 -13.71 -23.95 -20.57
N ARG A 62 -14.20 -24.73 -19.60
CA ARG A 62 -15.59 -25.20 -19.57
C ARG A 62 -16.62 -24.08 -19.72
N SER A 63 -16.37 -22.93 -19.11
CA SER A 63 -17.26 -21.76 -19.21
C SER A 63 -17.40 -21.24 -20.64
N CYS A 64 -16.29 -21.15 -21.39
CA CYS A 64 -16.34 -20.70 -22.80
C CYS A 64 -17.08 -21.69 -23.68
N VAL A 65 -16.86 -23.00 -23.49
CA VAL A 65 -17.57 -24.05 -24.25
C VAL A 65 -19.07 -24.03 -23.95
N GLU A 66 -19.46 -23.88 -22.68
CA GLU A 66 -20.87 -23.81 -22.29
C GLU A 66 -21.55 -22.53 -22.79
N LYS A 67 -20.86 -21.39 -22.77
CA LYS A 67 -21.36 -20.12 -23.34
C LYS A 67 -21.61 -20.24 -24.84
N LEU A 68 -20.65 -20.78 -25.59
CA LEU A 68 -20.80 -21.03 -27.03
C LEU A 68 -21.94 -22.03 -27.30
N ARG A 69 -22.03 -23.12 -26.51
CA ARG A 69 -23.12 -24.10 -26.65
C ARG A 69 -24.49 -23.49 -26.39
N ASN A 70 -24.63 -22.72 -25.32
CA ASN A 70 -25.88 -22.06 -24.99
C ASN A 70 -26.27 -21.05 -26.06
N TRP A 71 -25.32 -20.27 -26.58
CA TRP A 71 -25.56 -19.37 -27.71
C TRP A 71 -26.02 -20.12 -28.97
N THR A 72 -25.37 -21.24 -29.31
CA THR A 72 -25.72 -22.03 -30.51
C THR A 72 -27.13 -22.65 -30.40
N LEU A 73 -27.59 -22.92 -29.17
CA LEU A 73 -28.92 -23.45 -28.88
C LEU A 73 -29.96 -22.35 -28.57
N GLY A 74 -29.60 -21.07 -28.70
CA GLY A 74 -30.51 -19.94 -28.46
C GLY A 74 -30.78 -19.62 -26.98
N TYR A 75 -30.03 -20.20 -26.05
CA TYR A 75 -30.17 -19.97 -24.61
C TYR A 75 -29.32 -18.79 -24.14
N ASN A 76 -29.96 -17.82 -23.48
CA ASN A 76 -29.31 -16.66 -22.87
C ASN A 76 -29.63 -16.59 -21.37
N LYS A 77 -29.07 -15.59 -20.66
CA LYS A 77 -29.27 -15.41 -19.21
C LYS A 77 -30.75 -15.38 -18.77
N ARG A 78 -31.68 -15.04 -19.67
CA ARG A 78 -33.12 -14.95 -19.42
C ARG A 78 -33.89 -16.24 -19.74
N SER A 79 -33.33 -17.17 -20.52
CA SER A 79 -34.00 -18.44 -20.91
C SER A 79 -33.39 -19.71 -20.29
N LYS A 80 -32.49 -19.55 -19.31
CA LYS A 80 -31.80 -20.64 -18.60
C LYS A 80 -32.76 -21.61 -17.88
N SER A 81 -33.95 -21.16 -17.49
CA SER A 81 -34.99 -21.98 -16.87
C SER A 81 -35.63 -23.01 -17.80
N ASN A 82 -35.46 -22.86 -19.13
CA ASN A 82 -36.11 -23.70 -20.13
C ASN A 82 -35.23 -24.90 -20.57
N ILE A 83 -34.12 -25.16 -19.86
CA ILE A 83 -33.22 -26.27 -20.14
C ILE A 83 -33.84 -27.56 -19.59
N VAL A 84 -34.27 -28.45 -20.48
CA VAL A 84 -34.76 -29.78 -20.12
C VAL A 84 -33.59 -30.76 -20.07
N TYR A 85 -33.30 -31.29 -18.88
CA TYR A 85 -32.24 -32.27 -18.66
C TYR A 85 -32.77 -33.71 -18.82
N PRO A 86 -32.17 -34.55 -19.67
CA PRO A 86 -32.58 -35.94 -19.82
C PRO A 86 -32.17 -36.79 -18.60
N ASN A 87 -33.01 -37.75 -18.22
CA ASN A 87 -32.68 -38.73 -17.16
C ASN A 87 -31.60 -39.70 -17.64
N LEU A 88 -30.64 -40.02 -16.78
CA LEU A 88 -29.54 -40.96 -17.05
C LEU A 88 -29.72 -42.22 -16.18
N LYS A 89 -29.27 -43.39 -16.66
CA LYS A 89 -29.44 -44.68 -15.96
C LYS A 89 -28.86 -44.71 -14.53
N SER A 90 -27.91 -43.84 -14.20
CA SER A 90 -27.28 -43.74 -12.87
C SER A 90 -27.93 -42.72 -11.93
N ALA A 91 -28.87 -41.91 -12.40
CA ALA A 91 -29.55 -40.89 -11.60
C ALA A 91 -30.94 -40.62 -12.17
N ILE A 92 -31.97 -41.10 -11.47
CA ILE A 92 -33.38 -40.84 -11.77
C ILE A 92 -33.89 -39.80 -10.76
N ARG A 93 -34.75 -38.88 -11.22
CA ARG A 93 -35.42 -37.94 -10.31
C ARG A 93 -36.35 -38.69 -9.34
N PRO A 94 -36.57 -38.17 -8.11
CA PRO A 94 -37.56 -38.75 -7.21
C PRO A 94 -38.92 -38.87 -7.91
N VAL A 95 -39.47 -40.08 -7.92
CA VAL A 95 -40.80 -40.35 -8.50
C VAL A 95 -41.83 -40.09 -7.40
N ALA A 96 -42.84 -39.28 -7.71
CA ALA A 96 -43.92 -39.01 -6.76
C ALA A 96 -44.72 -40.30 -6.49
N HIS A 97 -44.96 -40.59 -5.22
CA HIS A 97 -45.76 -41.75 -4.80
C HIS A 97 -47.18 -41.66 -5.36
N CYS A 98 -47.70 -42.79 -5.82
CA CYS A 98 -49.06 -42.96 -6.34
C CYS A 98 -49.57 -44.36 -5.96
N GLU A 99 -50.79 -44.71 -6.32
CA GLU A 99 -51.40 -46.01 -5.98
C GLU A 99 -50.55 -47.23 -6.41
N ASN A 100 -49.74 -47.09 -7.47
CA ASN A 100 -48.82 -48.13 -7.95
C ASN A 100 -47.42 -48.10 -7.30
N ILE A 101 -47.10 -47.05 -6.54
CA ILE A 101 -45.83 -46.88 -5.80
C ILE A 101 -46.15 -46.33 -4.40
N PRO A 102 -46.72 -47.16 -3.51
CA PRO A 102 -47.13 -46.72 -2.18
C PRO A 102 -45.93 -46.32 -1.32
N VAL A 103 -46.19 -45.45 -0.35
CA VAL A 103 -45.17 -44.99 0.61
C VAL A 103 -44.75 -46.19 1.48
N PRO A 104 -43.44 -46.50 1.62
CA PRO A 104 -42.99 -47.61 2.45
C PRO A 104 -43.37 -47.39 3.92
N THR A 105 -44.08 -48.32 4.53
CA THR A 105 -44.40 -48.29 5.95
C THR A 105 -43.24 -48.82 6.79
N ARG A 106 -43.06 -48.22 7.98
CA ARG A 106 -42.01 -48.52 8.94
C ARG A 106 -42.16 -49.97 9.48
N PRO A 107 -41.09 -50.79 9.56
CA PRO A 107 -41.18 -52.12 10.15
C PRO A 107 -41.46 -52.06 11.66
N GLU A 108 -42.39 -52.88 12.13
CA GLU A 108 -42.87 -52.95 13.54
C GLU A 108 -41.83 -53.52 14.53
N ALA A 109 -40.64 -53.91 14.08
CA ALA A 109 -39.61 -54.55 14.92
C ALA A 109 -38.78 -53.56 15.77
N PHE A 110 -39.18 -52.30 15.91
CA PHE A 110 -38.39 -51.27 16.61
C PHE A 110 -38.92 -50.91 18.01
N ASP A 111 -40.03 -51.51 18.46
CA ASP A 111 -40.70 -51.16 19.73
C ASP A 111 -40.21 -51.98 20.94
N SER A 112 -39.00 -52.56 20.92
CA SER A 112 -38.52 -53.39 22.04
C SER A 112 -37.08 -53.13 22.44
N ALA A 113 -36.77 -51.90 22.85
CA ALA A 113 -35.70 -51.63 23.81
C ALA A 113 -35.98 -50.33 24.57
N ASN A 114 -36.56 -50.49 25.76
CA ASN A 114 -36.67 -49.47 26.79
C ASN A 114 -35.29 -48.86 27.10
N ILE A 115 -35.15 -47.55 26.93
CA ILE A 115 -34.20 -46.75 27.70
C ILE A 115 -34.98 -45.56 28.24
N SER A 116 -35.14 -45.55 29.56
CA SER A 116 -35.84 -44.55 30.36
C SER A 116 -35.22 -43.17 30.22
N GLU A 117 -35.98 -42.19 29.72
CA GLU A 117 -35.64 -40.78 29.81
C GLU A 117 -36.08 -40.23 31.17
N SER A 118 -35.10 -39.83 31.96
CA SER A 118 -35.29 -38.95 33.12
C SER A 118 -35.70 -37.56 32.63
N GLU A 119 -36.78 -37.03 33.22
CA GLU A 119 -37.30 -35.69 33.01
C GLU A 119 -36.21 -34.61 33.17
N SER A 120 -35.99 -33.86 32.10
CA SER A 120 -35.60 -32.45 32.19
C SER A 120 -36.47 -31.66 31.21
N ASP A 121 -37.51 -31.04 31.74
CA ASP A 121 -38.34 -30.04 31.07
C ASP A 121 -37.47 -28.87 30.57
N GLU A 122 -37.20 -28.81 29.28
CA GLU A 122 -37.19 -27.54 28.56
C GLU A 122 -37.97 -27.70 27.26
N LYS A 123 -39.16 -27.10 27.25
CA LYS A 123 -40.04 -27.03 26.09
C LYS A 123 -39.33 -26.26 24.98
N ASP A 124 -39.00 -26.93 23.88
CA ASP A 124 -38.66 -26.27 22.61
C ASP A 124 -39.96 -25.81 21.93
N LEU A 125 -40.59 -24.81 22.56
CA LEU A 125 -41.71 -24.04 22.06
C LEU A 125 -41.17 -22.93 21.17
N ASP A 126 -40.72 -23.19 19.93
CA ASP A 126 -40.59 -22.06 18.98
C ASP A 126 -40.51 -22.36 17.48
N PHE A 127 -41.13 -23.44 16.98
CA PHE A 127 -41.42 -23.51 15.54
C PHE A 127 -42.92 -23.62 15.25
N THR A 128 -43.63 -22.55 15.58
CA THR A 128 -44.92 -22.26 14.95
C THR A 128 -44.68 -21.54 13.64
N VAL A 129 -44.98 -22.20 12.51
CA VAL A 129 -45.04 -21.53 11.19
C VAL A 129 -46.25 -20.59 11.21
N LYS A 130 -46.02 -19.34 11.60
CA LYS A 130 -47.01 -18.28 11.44
C LYS A 130 -47.10 -17.93 9.95
N ASN A 131 -48.30 -18.02 9.38
CA ASN A 131 -48.63 -17.45 8.07
C ASN A 131 -48.72 -15.92 8.18
N GLU A 132 -47.64 -15.28 8.64
CA GLU A 132 -47.54 -13.83 8.71
C GLU A 132 -46.87 -13.31 7.43
N VAL A 133 -47.37 -12.17 6.95
CA VAL A 133 -46.82 -11.44 5.79
C VAL A 133 -45.30 -11.33 5.98
N PRO A 134 -44.46 -11.58 4.95
CA PRO A 134 -43.02 -11.54 5.11
C PRO A 134 -42.58 -10.23 5.77
N GLU A 135 -41.95 -10.33 6.95
CA GLU A 135 -41.41 -9.16 7.63
C GLU A 135 -40.37 -8.49 6.74
N LYS A 136 -40.47 -7.17 6.64
CA LYS A 136 -39.57 -6.37 5.83
C LYS A 136 -38.38 -5.98 6.68
N PHE A 137 -37.18 -6.10 6.12
CA PHE A 137 -35.97 -5.60 6.75
C PHE A 137 -36.07 -4.08 6.97
N ASN A 138 -35.85 -3.66 8.21
CA ASN A 138 -35.57 -2.28 8.54
C ASN A 138 -34.08 -1.94 8.29
N GLN A 139 -33.70 -0.67 8.47
CA GLN A 139 -32.33 -0.22 8.18
C GLN A 139 -31.27 -0.91 9.04
N ALA A 140 -31.56 -1.19 10.31
CA ALA A 140 -30.61 -1.83 11.22
C ALA A 140 -30.37 -3.29 10.83
N GLU A 141 -31.46 -4.02 10.59
CA GLU A 141 -31.40 -5.43 10.15
C GLU A 141 -30.71 -5.58 8.79
N LEU A 142 -30.92 -4.63 7.88
CA LEU A 142 -30.24 -4.61 6.59
C LEU A 142 -28.72 -4.36 6.75
N ASN A 143 -28.33 -3.46 7.66
CA ASN A 143 -26.93 -3.18 7.97
C ASN A 143 -26.24 -4.39 8.60
N ASP A 144 -26.91 -5.06 9.54
CA ASP A 144 -26.41 -6.28 10.19
C ASP A 144 -26.27 -7.41 9.18
N LEU A 145 -27.26 -7.62 8.31
CA LEU A 145 -27.19 -8.61 7.23
C LEU A 145 -25.99 -8.38 6.30
N VAL A 146 -25.73 -7.12 5.91
CA VAL A 146 -24.57 -6.77 5.06
C VAL A 146 -23.25 -7.04 5.79
N ARG A 147 -23.18 -6.73 7.09
CA ARG A 147 -21.99 -6.95 7.93
C ARG A 147 -21.71 -8.43 8.11
N ASP A 148 -22.72 -9.21 8.47
CA ASP A 148 -22.60 -10.64 8.76
C ASP A 148 -22.22 -11.45 7.50
N LEU A 149 -22.69 -11.01 6.34
CA LEU A 149 -22.31 -11.56 5.04
C LEU A 149 -20.95 -11.05 4.52
N GLY A 150 -20.32 -10.08 5.19
CA GLY A 150 -19.03 -9.53 4.80
C GLY A 150 -19.00 -8.92 3.40
N LEU A 151 -20.10 -8.29 2.96
CA LEU A 151 -20.25 -7.83 1.57
C LEU A 151 -19.45 -6.57 1.27
N THR A 152 -18.89 -6.49 0.06
CA THR A 152 -18.35 -5.23 -0.49
C THR A 152 -19.47 -4.23 -0.74
N LYS A 153 -19.14 -2.94 -0.89
CA LYS A 153 -20.13 -1.91 -1.20
C LYS A 153 -20.96 -2.27 -2.44
N GLU A 154 -20.34 -2.65 -3.56
CA GLU A 154 -21.10 -2.99 -4.77
C GLU A 154 -22.00 -4.22 -4.59
N ASN A 155 -21.55 -5.21 -3.80
CA ASN A 155 -22.35 -6.41 -3.52
C ASN A 155 -23.51 -6.12 -2.56
N ALA A 156 -23.30 -5.23 -1.59
CA ALA A 156 -24.35 -4.75 -0.70
C ALA A 156 -25.40 -3.93 -1.47
N GLU A 157 -24.97 -3.04 -2.39
CA GLU A 157 -25.85 -2.30 -3.29
C GLU A 157 -26.68 -3.25 -4.15
N LEU A 158 -26.05 -4.28 -4.73
CA LEU A 158 -26.73 -5.30 -5.52
C LEU A 158 -27.75 -6.10 -4.68
N LEU A 159 -27.37 -6.55 -3.48
CA LEU A 159 -28.26 -7.26 -2.57
C LEU A 159 -29.48 -6.39 -2.22
N CYS A 160 -29.25 -5.15 -1.81
CA CYS A 160 -30.31 -4.21 -1.45
C CYS A 160 -31.23 -3.93 -2.65
N SER A 161 -30.69 -3.81 -3.86
CA SER A 161 -31.50 -3.68 -5.08
C SER A 161 -32.44 -4.88 -5.26
N ARG A 162 -31.96 -6.11 -5.01
CA ARG A 162 -32.80 -7.32 -5.11
C ARG A 162 -33.85 -7.39 -4.00
N LEU A 163 -33.50 -7.03 -2.78
CA LEU A 163 -34.44 -6.99 -1.65
C LEU A 163 -35.53 -5.93 -1.89
N LYS A 164 -35.15 -4.78 -2.46
CA LYS A 164 -36.07 -3.72 -2.87
C LYS A 164 -37.00 -4.15 -4.00
N GLU A 165 -36.47 -4.80 -5.06
CA GLU A 165 -37.27 -5.39 -6.14
C GLU A 165 -38.32 -6.38 -5.62
N LYS A 166 -38.01 -7.08 -4.52
CA LYS A 166 -38.90 -8.05 -3.88
C LYS A 166 -39.81 -7.46 -2.81
N ASN A 167 -39.77 -6.14 -2.59
CA ASN A 167 -40.58 -5.42 -1.59
C ASN A 167 -40.38 -5.92 -0.15
N ILE A 168 -39.20 -6.43 0.18
CA ILE A 168 -38.83 -6.98 1.51
C ILE A 168 -38.07 -5.92 2.35
N LEU A 169 -38.09 -4.64 1.94
CA LEU A 169 -37.48 -3.53 2.68
C LEU A 169 -38.58 -2.57 3.14
N THR A 170 -38.46 -2.06 4.37
CA THR A 170 -39.39 -1.03 4.87
C THR A 170 -39.26 0.27 4.08
N THR A 171 -40.31 1.10 4.12
CA THR A 171 -40.32 2.43 3.51
C THR A 171 -39.19 3.30 4.10
N HIS A 172 -38.44 4.02 3.27
CA HIS A 172 -37.25 4.82 3.62
C HIS A 172 -35.94 4.04 3.93
N THR A 173 -35.92 2.72 3.81
CA THR A 173 -34.67 1.95 3.91
C THR A 173 -33.77 2.21 2.70
N SER A 174 -32.53 2.62 2.97
CA SER A 174 -31.54 3.03 1.97
C SER A 174 -30.24 2.28 2.16
N PHE A 175 -29.65 1.84 1.05
CA PHE A 175 -28.32 1.25 1.03
C PHE A 175 -27.23 2.28 0.71
N SER A 176 -27.64 3.45 0.20
CA SER A 176 -26.72 4.54 -0.11
C SER A 176 -26.55 5.39 1.14
N TRP A 177 -25.54 5.05 1.93
CA TRP A 177 -25.01 5.93 2.96
C TRP A 177 -23.89 6.75 2.33
N TYR A 178 -24.20 7.98 1.96
CA TYR A 178 -23.15 8.97 1.78
C TYR A 178 -22.70 9.35 3.18
N ARG A 179 -21.44 9.05 3.50
CA ARG A 179 -20.80 9.67 4.65
C ARG A 179 -20.85 11.17 4.40
N ASN A 180 -21.33 11.90 5.41
CA ASN A 180 -21.38 13.35 5.43
C ASN A 180 -20.46 13.89 6.53
N ARG A 181 -19.55 13.05 7.05
CA ARG A 181 -18.62 13.42 8.13
C ARG A 181 -17.68 14.53 7.68
N GLU A 182 -17.37 14.57 6.39
CA GLU A 182 -16.57 15.62 5.79
C GLU A 182 -17.23 16.99 5.89
N LYS A 183 -18.57 17.07 5.95
CA LYS A 183 -19.31 18.34 5.91
C LYS A 183 -18.91 19.29 7.04
N GLN A 184 -18.65 18.76 8.23
CA GLN A 184 -18.22 19.57 9.38
C GLN A 184 -16.82 20.17 9.15
N PHE A 185 -16.00 19.53 8.30
CA PHE A 185 -14.62 19.94 8.06
C PHE A 185 -14.42 20.72 6.75
N LEU A 186 -15.40 20.73 5.85
CA LEU A 186 -15.28 21.38 4.53
C LEU A 186 -14.92 22.87 4.62
N SER A 187 -15.43 23.59 5.62
CA SER A 187 -15.19 25.02 5.83
C SER A 187 -13.71 25.36 6.03
N PHE A 188 -12.91 24.41 6.51
CA PHE A 188 -11.49 24.61 6.80
C PHE A 188 -10.59 24.39 5.59
N PHE A 189 -11.10 23.80 4.51
CA PHE A 189 -10.33 23.51 3.31
C PHE A 189 -10.70 24.45 2.16
N LYS A 190 -9.69 24.85 1.40
CA LYS A 190 -9.82 25.62 0.17
C LYS A 190 -9.07 24.92 -0.95
N SER A 191 -9.47 25.18 -2.18
CA SER A 191 -8.72 24.81 -3.36
C SER A 191 -8.29 26.07 -4.09
N ASP A 192 -7.06 26.06 -4.61
CA ASP A 192 -6.60 27.07 -5.55
C ASP A 192 -5.67 26.42 -6.58
N ASN A 193 -5.90 26.71 -7.86
CA ASN A 193 -5.28 26.05 -9.01
C ASN A 193 -5.33 24.51 -8.90
N PHE A 194 -4.21 23.92 -8.48
CA PHE A 194 -4.02 22.47 -8.34
C PHE A 194 -3.70 22.04 -6.91
N LEU A 195 -3.84 22.92 -5.93
CA LEU A 195 -3.54 22.66 -4.53
C LEU A 195 -4.83 22.72 -3.71
N VAL A 196 -5.14 21.64 -3.00
CA VAL A 196 -6.08 21.69 -1.88
C VAL A 196 -5.28 21.95 -0.63
N TYR A 197 -5.64 22.98 0.13
CA TYR A 197 -4.92 23.38 1.33
C TYR A 197 -5.90 23.80 2.43
N ARG A 198 -5.42 23.75 3.66
CA ARG A 198 -6.18 24.17 4.83
C ARG A 198 -6.01 25.67 5.06
N ALA A 199 -7.11 26.37 5.28
CA ALA A 199 -7.13 27.83 5.51
C ALA A 199 -7.07 28.23 6.99
N ASP A 200 -7.55 27.37 7.90
CA ASP A 200 -7.58 27.63 9.34
C ASP A 200 -7.12 26.38 10.13
N ILE A 201 -5.84 26.40 10.50
CA ILE A 201 -5.20 25.32 11.27
C ILE A 201 -5.70 25.25 12.72
N PRO A 202 -5.69 26.36 13.49
CA PRO A 202 -6.22 26.37 14.84
C PRO A 202 -7.68 25.88 14.91
N GLY A 203 -8.55 26.40 14.04
CA GLY A 203 -9.98 26.08 14.06
C GLY A 203 -10.26 24.59 13.84
N LEU A 204 -9.61 23.95 12.87
CA LEU A 204 -9.83 22.52 12.65
C LEU A 204 -9.14 21.62 13.69
N LEU A 205 -8.10 22.08 14.39
CA LEU A 205 -7.58 21.32 15.55
C LEU A 205 -8.54 21.38 16.75
N HIS A 206 -9.19 22.52 16.95
CA HIS A 206 -10.26 22.67 17.93
C HIS A 206 -11.47 21.80 17.57
N GLU A 207 -11.91 21.81 16.31
CA GLU A 207 -13.05 20.98 15.85
C GLU A 207 -12.77 19.47 15.94
N LEU A 208 -11.51 19.03 15.78
CA LEU A 208 -11.17 17.61 15.84
C LEU A 208 -11.32 17.03 17.25
N GLU A 209 -10.63 17.60 18.23
CA GLU A 209 -10.61 17.08 19.62
C GLU A 209 -10.32 18.18 20.66
N ASP A 210 -10.77 19.42 20.44
CA ASP A 210 -10.47 20.57 21.31
C ASP A 210 -8.97 20.78 21.58
N ILE A 211 -8.13 20.46 20.58
CA ILE A 211 -6.68 20.47 20.75
C ILE A 211 -6.19 21.93 20.78
N PRO A 212 -5.53 22.38 21.85
CA PRO A 212 -4.96 23.72 21.90
C PRO A 212 -3.85 23.85 20.85
N TYR A 213 -3.93 24.90 20.04
CA TYR A 213 -2.95 25.11 18.98
C TYR A 213 -1.74 25.92 19.48
N ASN A 214 -0.58 25.27 19.45
CA ASN A 214 0.72 25.90 19.63
C ASN A 214 1.65 25.42 18.50
N PRO A 215 2.17 26.32 17.64
CA PRO A 215 3.03 25.93 16.52
C PRO A 215 4.25 25.08 16.92
N ASN A 216 4.83 25.31 18.11
CA ASN A 216 6.02 24.61 18.55
C ASN A 216 5.79 23.12 18.87
N ASP A 217 4.54 22.70 19.01
CA ASP A 217 4.18 21.30 19.28
C ASP A 217 4.06 20.49 17.98
N TRP A 218 4.18 21.15 16.83
CA TRP A 218 4.01 20.55 15.50
C TRP A 218 5.25 20.75 14.64
N ARG A 219 5.49 19.78 13.75
CA ARG A 219 6.43 19.88 12.64
C ARG A 219 5.71 19.63 11.32
N LEU A 220 6.16 20.31 10.28
CA LEU A 220 5.64 20.18 8.93
C LEU A 220 6.46 19.13 8.17
N PHE A 221 5.81 18.02 7.82
CA PHE A 221 6.35 17.04 6.91
C PHE A 221 5.90 17.33 5.49
N ILE A 222 6.86 17.47 4.56
CA ILE A 222 6.58 17.63 3.14
C ILE A 222 7.14 16.42 2.40
N ASP A 223 6.23 15.73 1.70
CA ASP A 223 6.57 14.67 0.75
C ASP A 223 6.16 15.11 -0.65
N SER A 224 7.05 14.88 -1.60
CA SER A 224 6.81 15.25 -2.99
C SER A 224 7.32 14.17 -3.92
N SER A 225 6.56 13.95 -4.98
CA SER A 225 6.93 13.08 -6.07
C SER A 225 6.85 13.84 -7.40
N LYS A 226 7.15 13.16 -8.50
CA LYS A 226 6.95 13.71 -9.85
C LYS A 226 5.48 14.02 -10.18
N ARG A 227 4.52 13.51 -9.40
CA ARG A 227 3.08 13.56 -9.68
C ARG A 227 2.25 13.94 -8.46
N SER A 228 2.87 14.32 -7.34
CA SER A 228 2.11 14.64 -6.14
C SER A 228 2.93 15.51 -5.21
N LEU A 229 2.24 16.35 -4.46
CA LEU A 229 2.81 17.14 -3.39
C LEU A 229 1.90 17.03 -2.17
N LYS A 230 2.47 16.71 -1.02
CA LYS A 230 1.75 16.43 0.22
C LYS A 230 2.44 17.16 1.35
N ALA A 231 1.68 17.89 2.14
CA ALA A 231 2.15 18.52 3.35
C ALA A 231 1.23 18.18 4.52
N VAL A 232 1.85 17.80 5.63
CA VAL A 232 1.19 17.18 6.78
C VAL A 232 1.81 17.73 8.05
N LEU A 233 0.99 18.08 9.03
CA LEU A 233 1.46 18.38 10.37
C LEU A 233 1.56 17.10 11.20
N LEU A 234 2.71 16.94 11.83
CA LEU A 234 3.01 15.84 12.73
C LEU A 234 3.22 16.40 14.14
N HIS A 235 2.51 15.86 15.12
CA HIS A 235 2.71 16.26 16.51
C HIS A 235 4.07 15.75 17.01
N ASN A 236 4.82 16.57 17.73
CA ASN A 236 6.20 16.27 18.15
C ASN A 236 6.32 15.07 19.07
N GLU A 237 5.28 14.75 19.84
CA GLU A 237 5.27 13.54 20.68
C GLU A 237 4.71 12.30 19.96
N SER A 238 4.27 12.43 18.70
CA SER A 238 3.62 11.36 17.93
C SER A 238 2.40 10.72 18.61
N LYS A 239 1.78 11.42 19.59
CA LYS A 239 0.54 11.02 20.28
C LYS A 239 -0.72 11.26 19.44
N LEU A 240 -0.70 12.31 18.63
CA LEU A 240 -1.84 12.70 17.80
C LEU A 240 -1.68 12.16 16.38
N ALA A 241 -2.82 11.94 15.72
CA ALA A 241 -2.86 11.58 14.31
C ALA A 241 -2.22 12.68 13.44
N SER A 242 -1.73 12.27 12.27
CA SER A 242 -1.18 13.20 11.30
C SER A 242 -2.28 14.05 10.67
N VAL A 243 -2.06 15.35 10.59
CA VAL A 243 -3.08 16.30 10.14
C VAL A 243 -2.72 16.81 8.74
N PRO A 244 -3.51 16.49 7.70
CA PRO A 244 -3.20 16.94 6.35
C PRO A 244 -3.45 18.44 6.22
N VAL A 245 -2.47 19.18 5.70
CA VAL A 245 -2.58 20.64 5.50
C VAL A 245 -2.52 21.05 4.05
N ALA A 246 -1.89 20.26 3.18
CA ALA A 246 -1.97 20.47 1.74
C ALA A 246 -1.80 19.17 0.96
N HIS A 247 -2.50 19.07 -0.18
CA HIS A 247 -2.44 17.93 -1.08
C HIS A 247 -2.65 18.36 -2.53
N SER A 248 -1.84 17.78 -3.43
CA SER A 248 -1.99 17.87 -4.87
C SER A 248 -1.54 16.57 -5.55
N VAL A 249 -2.20 16.21 -6.65
CA VAL A 249 -1.77 15.13 -7.57
C VAL A 249 -1.30 15.66 -8.94
N PHE A 250 -1.19 16.98 -9.08
CA PHE A 250 -0.74 17.62 -10.33
C PHE A 250 0.52 18.45 -10.13
N MET A 251 0.70 19.02 -8.94
CA MET A 251 1.92 19.76 -8.62
C MET A 251 3.11 18.81 -8.60
N LYS A 252 4.19 19.31 -9.20
CA LYS A 252 5.46 18.61 -9.29
C LYS A 252 6.37 19.08 -8.15
N GLU A 253 7.39 18.29 -7.91
CA GLU A 253 8.48 18.70 -7.04
C GLU A 253 9.36 19.77 -7.73
N THR A 254 8.96 21.04 -7.59
CA THR A 254 9.68 22.24 -8.08
C THR A 254 9.72 23.32 -7.00
N TYR A 255 10.61 24.30 -7.16
CA TYR A 255 10.76 25.42 -6.22
C TYR A 255 9.47 26.23 -6.11
N GLU A 256 8.86 26.57 -7.25
CA GLU A 256 7.63 27.36 -7.35
C GLU A 256 6.43 26.63 -6.71
N SER A 257 6.41 25.30 -6.82
CA SER A 257 5.39 24.46 -6.19
C SER A 257 5.52 24.48 -4.66
N MET A 258 6.75 24.47 -4.14
CA MET A 258 7.00 24.59 -2.70
C MET A 258 6.68 25.99 -2.18
N GLU A 259 7.05 27.04 -2.93
CA GLU A 259 6.72 28.43 -2.60
C GLU A 259 5.21 28.65 -2.53
N MET A 260 4.47 28.17 -3.54
CA MET A 260 3.01 28.21 -3.56
C MET A 260 2.43 27.48 -2.34
N LEU A 261 2.93 26.28 -2.02
CA LEU A 261 2.48 25.50 -0.87
C LEU A 261 2.67 26.26 0.44
N LEU A 262 3.88 26.77 0.69
CA LEU A 262 4.21 27.48 1.94
C LEU A 262 3.43 28.79 2.09
N THR A 263 3.22 29.49 0.99
CA THR A 263 2.40 30.72 0.96
C THR A 263 0.95 30.43 1.32
N LYS A 264 0.36 29.39 0.72
CA LYS A 264 -1.05 29.03 0.94
C LYS A 264 -1.35 28.54 2.35
N ILE A 265 -0.42 27.81 2.96
CA ILE A 265 -0.53 27.38 4.37
C ILE A 265 -0.01 28.43 5.37
N LYS A 266 0.35 29.63 4.90
CA LYS A 266 0.84 30.75 5.73
C LYS A 266 2.00 30.36 6.64
N TYR A 267 2.97 29.62 6.10
CA TYR A 267 4.09 29.09 6.88
C TYR A 267 4.81 30.15 7.73
N THR A 268 4.91 31.39 7.26
CA THR A 268 5.57 32.50 7.96
C THR A 268 4.92 32.88 9.29
N GLU A 269 3.61 32.61 9.46
CA GLU A 269 2.87 32.84 10.71
C GLU A 269 3.22 31.78 11.77
N HIS A 270 3.54 30.56 11.33
CA HIS A 270 3.67 29.39 12.20
C HIS A 270 5.13 28.98 12.45
N LYS A 271 5.99 29.10 11.43
CA LYS A 271 7.41 28.76 11.45
C LYS A 271 7.70 27.36 12.01
N TRP A 272 6.85 26.37 11.68
CA TRP A 272 7.06 24.99 12.10
C TRP A 272 8.46 24.50 11.72
N ALA A 273 9.01 23.62 12.54
CA ALA A 273 10.15 22.82 12.13
C ALA A 273 9.76 21.96 10.91
N ILE A 274 10.66 21.78 9.95
CA ILE A 274 10.39 21.08 8.69
C ILE A 274 11.18 19.79 8.62
N CYS A 275 10.51 18.71 8.25
CA CYS A 275 11.13 17.44 7.89
C CYS A 275 10.63 16.94 6.53
N GLY A 276 11.44 16.13 5.85
CA GLY A 276 11.15 15.60 4.53
C GLY A 276 12.37 14.94 3.92
N ASP A 277 12.24 14.38 2.71
CA ASP A 277 13.40 13.89 1.97
C ASP A 277 14.42 15.03 1.77
N LEU A 278 15.72 14.72 1.78
CA LEU A 278 16.79 15.68 1.53
C LEU A 278 16.61 16.45 0.21
N LYS A 279 15.93 15.86 -0.77
CA LYS A 279 15.61 16.51 -2.03
C LYS A 279 14.59 17.65 -1.86
N VAL A 280 13.55 17.42 -1.05
CA VAL A 280 12.57 18.46 -0.66
C VAL A 280 13.27 19.55 0.13
N ILE A 281 14.08 19.18 1.12
CA ILE A 281 14.88 20.12 1.90
C ILE A 281 15.77 20.97 0.99
N GLY A 282 16.45 20.35 0.03
CA GLY A 282 17.27 21.06 -0.95
C GLY A 282 16.48 22.09 -1.76
N LEU A 283 15.26 21.77 -2.19
CA LEU A 283 14.39 22.71 -2.91
C LEU A 283 13.94 23.88 -2.03
N LEU A 284 13.53 23.60 -0.79
CA LEU A 284 13.14 24.64 0.17
C LEU A 284 14.28 25.61 0.48
N LEU A 285 15.52 25.14 0.39
CA LEU A 285 16.73 25.93 0.56
C LEU A 285 17.26 26.53 -0.75
N GLY A 286 16.55 26.37 -1.86
CA GLY A 286 16.97 26.88 -3.16
C GLY A 286 18.23 26.20 -3.72
N GLN A 287 18.59 25.01 -3.25
CA GLN A 287 19.74 24.25 -3.74
C GLN A 287 19.44 23.58 -5.09
N GLN A 288 20.48 23.47 -5.91
CA GLN A 288 20.46 22.70 -7.14
C GLN A 288 20.20 21.22 -6.85
N SER A 289 19.26 20.63 -7.60
CA SER A 289 18.96 19.19 -7.52
C SER A 289 19.98 18.32 -8.27
N GLY A 290 20.03 17.03 -7.95
CA GLY A 290 20.89 16.05 -8.62
C GLY A 290 22.23 15.81 -7.92
N PHE A 291 23.21 15.28 -8.66
CA PHE A 291 24.55 14.97 -8.14
C PHE A 291 25.44 16.21 -8.11
N THR A 292 25.21 17.07 -7.14
CA THR A 292 25.91 18.36 -6.99
C THR A 292 27.25 18.22 -6.27
N LYS A 293 28.14 19.19 -6.51
CA LYS A 293 29.46 19.24 -5.87
C LYS A 293 29.34 19.54 -4.37
N PHE A 294 28.46 20.47 -3.99
CA PHE A 294 28.21 20.84 -2.61
C PHE A 294 26.76 20.53 -2.23
N PRO A 295 26.43 19.27 -1.87
CA PRO A 295 25.05 18.87 -1.55
C PRO A 295 24.67 19.10 -0.08
N CYS A 296 25.62 19.29 0.84
CA CYS A 296 25.32 19.58 2.23
C CYS A 296 24.77 20.99 2.37
N PHE A 297 23.66 21.21 3.08
CA PHE A 297 23.12 22.56 3.32
C PHE A 297 23.75 23.27 4.52
N ILE A 298 24.48 22.56 5.38
CA ILE A 298 25.10 23.10 6.59
C ILE A 298 26.52 23.61 6.29
N CYS A 299 27.26 22.89 5.45
CA CYS A 299 28.65 23.19 5.12
C CYS A 299 28.97 22.98 3.64
N GLU A 300 30.17 23.37 3.25
CA GLU A 300 30.72 23.27 1.91
C GLU A 300 31.44 21.92 1.70
N TRP A 301 30.79 20.83 2.09
CA TRP A 301 31.27 19.48 1.86
C TRP A 301 31.36 19.19 0.35
N ASP A 302 32.57 18.93 -0.13
CA ASP A 302 32.83 18.60 -1.54
C ASP A 302 32.58 17.11 -1.78
N SER A 303 31.47 16.77 -2.42
CA SER A 303 31.08 15.38 -2.74
C SER A 303 32.05 14.67 -3.68
N ARG A 304 32.96 15.42 -4.34
CA ARG A 304 33.94 14.89 -5.28
C ARG A 304 35.29 14.59 -4.63
N ASP A 305 35.56 15.14 -3.46
CA ASP A 305 36.83 15.00 -2.71
C ASP A 305 36.87 13.70 -1.87
N ARG A 306 36.89 12.55 -2.55
CA ARG A 306 36.80 11.22 -1.92
C ARG A 306 37.92 10.91 -0.94
N GLU A 307 39.11 11.49 -1.15
CA GLU A 307 40.28 11.28 -0.30
C GLU A 307 40.08 11.92 1.07
N SER A 308 39.50 13.12 1.10
CA SER A 308 39.29 13.85 2.35
C SER A 308 38.06 13.40 3.14
N HIS A 309 37.11 12.67 2.54
CA HIS A 309 35.80 12.38 3.15
C HIS A 309 35.88 11.76 4.55
N TRP A 310 36.77 10.79 4.75
CA TRP A 310 36.92 10.07 6.02
C TRP A 310 37.94 10.72 6.98
N ILE A 311 38.73 11.68 6.50
CA ILE A 311 39.81 12.33 7.25
C ILE A 311 39.33 13.68 7.78
N LYS A 312 38.68 14.47 6.92
CA LYS A 312 38.25 15.83 7.22
C LYS A 312 36.85 15.83 7.82
N LYS A 313 36.79 16.07 9.12
CA LYS A 313 35.53 16.22 9.86
C LYS A 313 34.92 17.62 9.73
N ILE A 314 35.75 18.67 9.76
CA ILE A 314 35.29 20.07 9.75
C ILE A 314 35.42 20.64 8.34
N TRP A 315 34.29 21.08 7.80
CA TRP A 315 34.19 21.74 6.49
C TRP A 315 33.79 23.20 6.68
N PRO A 316 34.17 24.10 5.75
CA PRO A 316 33.74 25.50 5.82
C PRO A 316 32.22 25.57 5.93
N LYS A 317 31.71 26.36 6.87
CA LYS A 317 30.27 26.63 6.95
C LYS A 317 29.86 27.34 5.66
N ARG A 318 28.62 27.11 5.20
CA ARG A 318 28.09 27.92 4.12
C ARG A 318 27.98 29.37 4.59
N GLN A 319 28.83 30.22 4.04
CA GLN A 319 28.74 31.66 4.23
C GLN A 319 28.06 32.25 3.00
N GLU A 320 26.93 32.92 3.24
CA GLU A 320 26.07 33.60 2.28
C GLU A 320 25.43 32.67 1.21
N TRP A 321 24.09 32.67 1.14
CA TRP A 321 23.29 31.93 0.15
C TRP A 321 23.33 32.66 -1.21
N ILE A 322 24.53 32.89 -1.74
CA ILE A 322 24.73 33.66 -2.96
C ILE A 322 24.21 32.87 -4.16
N HIS A 323 23.20 33.43 -4.83
CA HIS A 323 22.64 32.90 -6.06
C HIS A 323 23.72 32.58 -7.10
N GLY A 324 23.67 31.37 -7.66
CA GLY A 324 24.61 30.88 -8.69
C GLY A 324 25.95 30.35 -8.16
N LYS A 325 26.23 30.44 -6.84
CA LYS A 325 27.46 29.90 -6.23
C LYS A 325 27.19 28.63 -5.43
N LYS A 326 28.17 27.73 -5.42
CA LYS A 326 28.19 26.51 -4.57
C LYS A 326 26.86 25.74 -4.55
N ASN A 327 26.26 25.57 -5.73
CA ASN A 327 25.00 24.86 -5.97
C ASN A 327 23.74 25.52 -5.36
N ILE A 328 23.73 26.83 -5.18
CA ILE A 328 22.52 27.61 -4.84
C ILE A 328 21.93 28.20 -6.14
N LEU A 329 20.65 27.94 -6.39
CA LEU A 329 19.90 28.43 -7.55
C LEU A 329 18.82 29.45 -7.18
N ASN A 330 18.27 29.40 -5.97
CA ASN A 330 17.23 30.32 -5.54
C ASN A 330 17.50 30.75 -4.09
N GLU A 331 16.80 31.78 -3.63
CA GLU A 331 16.75 32.11 -2.20
C GLU A 331 16.04 30.99 -1.44
N TYR A 332 16.38 30.82 -0.16
CA TYR A 332 15.67 29.85 0.67
C TYR A 332 14.24 30.35 0.95
N LEU A 333 13.26 29.44 0.89
CA LEU A 333 11.87 29.71 1.23
C LEU A 333 11.62 29.66 2.74
N ILE A 334 12.55 29.06 3.49
CA ILE A 334 12.46 28.78 4.92
C ILE A 334 13.80 29.06 5.59
N ASP A 335 13.77 29.42 6.88
CA ASP A 335 15.00 29.53 7.67
C ASP A 335 15.69 28.15 7.75
N PRO A 336 16.97 28.03 7.37
CA PRO A 336 17.71 26.78 7.50
C PRO A 336 17.71 26.19 8.92
N GLN A 337 17.59 27.02 9.96
CA GLN A 337 17.53 26.57 11.36
C GLN A 337 16.27 25.78 11.69
N ASN A 338 15.20 25.94 10.91
CA ASN A 338 13.95 25.20 11.11
C ASN A 338 14.00 23.78 10.52
N ILE A 339 15.09 23.37 9.87
CA ILE A 339 15.18 22.04 9.23
C ILE A 339 15.56 20.98 10.25
N LEU A 340 14.78 19.91 10.30
CA LEU A 340 15.09 18.69 11.02
C LEU A 340 15.68 17.65 10.06
N LEU A 341 16.80 17.05 10.45
CA LEU A 341 17.38 15.94 9.67
C LEU A 341 16.49 14.69 9.79
N PRO A 342 16.04 14.10 8.68
CA PRO A 342 15.09 12.97 8.66
C PRO A 342 15.74 11.63 9.09
N PRO A 343 15.49 11.10 10.30
CA PRO A 343 16.18 9.90 10.80
C PRO A 343 15.91 8.67 9.95
N LEU A 344 14.68 8.51 9.43
CA LEU A 344 14.34 7.42 8.52
C LEU A 344 15.18 7.50 7.25
N HIS A 345 15.26 8.67 6.62
CA HIS A 345 16.05 8.81 5.41
C HIS A 345 17.54 8.58 5.68
N ILE A 346 18.10 8.99 6.83
CA ILE A 346 19.49 8.65 7.20
C ILE A 346 19.66 7.13 7.30
N LYS A 347 18.79 6.44 8.03
CA LYS A 347 18.77 4.97 8.15
C LYS A 347 18.71 4.26 6.79
N LEU A 348 17.85 4.73 5.88
CA LEU A 348 17.77 4.23 4.49
C LEU A 348 19.08 4.47 3.71
N GLY A 349 19.78 5.57 4.00
CA GLY A 349 21.10 5.85 3.41
C GLY A 349 22.20 4.91 3.87
N LEU A 350 22.21 4.57 5.16
CA LEU A 350 23.20 3.69 5.76
C LEU A 350 23.11 2.27 5.18
N ILE A 351 21.92 1.67 5.20
CA ILE A 351 21.72 0.33 4.61
C ILE A 351 22.09 0.31 3.13
N LYS A 352 21.79 1.39 2.40
CA LYS A 352 22.16 1.52 1.00
C LYS A 352 23.67 1.46 0.80
N GLN A 353 24.44 2.17 1.61
CA GLN A 353 25.90 2.14 1.50
C GLN A 353 26.49 0.80 1.94
N PHE A 354 25.96 0.20 3.01
CA PHE A 354 26.33 -1.14 3.44
C PHE A 354 26.15 -2.16 2.31
N VAL A 355 24.95 -2.25 1.73
CA VAL A 355 24.66 -3.21 0.66
C VAL A 355 25.46 -2.92 -0.61
N LYS A 356 25.77 -1.65 -0.90
CA LYS A 356 26.65 -1.30 -2.02
C LYS A 356 28.09 -1.78 -1.81
N ALA A 357 28.59 -1.79 -0.59
CA ALA A 357 29.95 -2.24 -0.27
C ALA A 357 30.09 -3.77 -0.20
N LEU A 358 29.00 -4.53 0.02
CA LEU A 358 29.04 -6.00 0.03
C LEU A 358 29.63 -6.59 -1.26
N ASP A 359 30.30 -7.74 -1.14
CA ASP A 359 30.69 -8.54 -2.30
C ASP A 359 29.45 -9.08 -3.02
N LYS A 360 29.30 -8.77 -4.31
CA LYS A 360 28.14 -9.17 -5.12
C LYS A 360 28.15 -10.66 -5.46
N GLY A 361 29.29 -11.34 -5.35
CA GLY A 361 29.40 -12.80 -5.42
C GLY A 361 29.42 -13.47 -4.04
N GLY A 362 29.32 -12.70 -2.95
CA GLY A 362 29.41 -13.20 -1.59
C GLY A 362 28.08 -13.79 -1.08
N LYS A 363 28.19 -14.72 -0.14
CA LYS A 363 27.03 -15.39 0.52
C LYS A 363 26.04 -14.40 1.13
N CYS A 364 26.54 -13.29 1.68
CA CYS A 364 25.70 -12.24 2.26
C CYS A 364 24.77 -11.61 1.21
N PHE A 365 25.30 -11.28 0.03
CA PHE A 365 24.51 -10.68 -1.05
C PHE A 365 23.55 -11.68 -1.70
N GLU A 366 23.98 -12.93 -1.88
CA GLU A 366 23.12 -14.02 -2.33
C GLU A 366 21.93 -14.25 -1.38
N TYR A 367 22.16 -14.16 -0.07
CA TYR A 367 21.10 -14.24 0.93
C TYR A 367 20.08 -13.12 0.78
N LEU A 368 20.50 -11.88 0.51
CA LEU A 368 19.56 -10.77 0.28
C LEU A 368 18.65 -11.03 -0.92
N ILE A 369 19.19 -11.61 -2.00
CA ILE A 369 18.42 -11.97 -3.19
C ILE A 369 17.37 -13.04 -2.86
N SER A 370 17.77 -14.10 -2.15
CA SER A 370 16.86 -15.19 -1.79
C SER A 370 15.79 -14.76 -0.77
N LYS A 371 16.14 -13.88 0.17
CA LYS A 371 15.22 -13.38 1.20
C LYS A 371 14.10 -12.52 0.65
N PHE A 372 14.38 -11.75 -0.40
CA PHE A 372 13.43 -10.83 -1.01
C PHE A 372 13.19 -11.15 -2.49
N PRO A 373 12.54 -12.29 -2.81
CA PRO A 373 12.33 -12.71 -4.20
C PRO A 373 11.43 -11.75 -5.00
N LYS A 374 10.66 -10.90 -4.30
CA LYS A 374 9.83 -9.86 -4.92
C LYS A 374 10.63 -8.61 -5.33
N LEU A 375 11.86 -8.44 -4.83
CA LEU A 375 12.75 -7.35 -5.23
C LEU A 375 13.61 -7.80 -6.40
N SER A 376 13.67 -6.97 -7.44
CA SER A 376 14.62 -7.19 -8.53
C SER A 376 16.06 -7.13 -8.00
N SER A 377 16.95 -7.95 -8.56
CA SER A 377 18.39 -7.91 -8.25
C SER A 377 18.99 -6.50 -8.36
N ALA A 378 18.56 -5.69 -9.34
CA ALA A 378 18.99 -4.30 -9.48
C ALA A 378 18.66 -3.42 -8.27
N LYS A 379 17.45 -3.55 -7.68
CA LYS A 379 17.06 -2.83 -6.46
C LYS A 379 17.92 -3.24 -5.27
N ILE A 380 18.17 -4.54 -5.12
CA ILE A 380 19.03 -5.07 -4.05
C ILE A 380 20.46 -4.56 -4.22
N LYS A 381 21.02 -4.63 -5.43
CA LYS A 381 22.36 -4.10 -5.75
C LYS A 381 22.50 -2.62 -5.44
N GLU A 382 21.45 -1.84 -5.70
CA GLU A 382 21.40 -0.41 -5.38
C GLU A 382 21.07 -0.10 -3.92
N GLY A 383 20.84 -1.13 -3.09
CA GLY A 383 20.52 -0.97 -1.67
C GLY A 383 19.16 -0.33 -1.43
N VAL A 384 18.19 -0.54 -2.32
CA VAL A 384 16.84 0.04 -2.25
C VAL A 384 15.94 -0.87 -1.44
N PHE A 385 15.78 -0.53 -0.16
CA PHE A 385 14.92 -1.21 0.79
C PHE A 385 13.91 -0.24 1.39
N ASP A 386 12.74 -0.76 1.78
CA ASP A 386 11.78 -0.03 2.62
C ASP A 386 12.02 -0.32 4.11
N GLY A 387 11.39 0.47 4.98
CA GLY A 387 11.54 0.32 6.44
C GLY A 387 11.12 -1.06 6.97
N THR A 388 10.15 -1.73 6.34
CA THR A 388 9.69 -3.06 6.77
C THR A 388 10.70 -4.15 6.42
N GLN A 389 11.35 -4.04 5.26
CA GLN A 389 12.40 -4.96 4.82
C GLN A 389 13.64 -4.85 5.70
N ILE A 390 14.03 -3.62 6.08
CA ILE A 390 15.14 -3.39 7.01
C ILE A 390 14.83 -3.99 8.38
N LYS A 391 13.61 -3.75 8.91
CA LYS A 391 13.17 -4.36 10.18
C LYS A 391 13.21 -5.88 10.15
N LYS A 392 12.91 -6.51 9.00
CA LYS A 392 13.05 -7.97 8.82
C LYS A 392 14.50 -8.42 8.87
N LEU A 393 15.40 -7.71 8.18
CA LEU A 393 16.84 -8.04 8.17
C LEU A 393 17.48 -7.88 9.55
N VAL A 394 17.17 -6.79 10.26
CA VAL A 394 17.71 -6.52 11.60
C VAL A 394 17.39 -7.64 12.60
N LYS A 395 16.26 -8.32 12.43
CA LYS A 395 15.82 -9.44 13.28
C LYS A 395 16.26 -10.82 12.78
N ASP A 396 16.94 -10.90 11.64
CA ASP A 396 17.24 -12.16 10.98
C ASP A 396 18.64 -12.68 11.34
N SER A 397 18.70 -13.58 12.32
CA SER A 397 19.97 -14.19 12.73
C SER A 397 20.65 -14.98 11.62
N ASN A 398 19.89 -15.52 10.64
CA ASN A 398 20.47 -16.26 9.51
C ASN A 398 21.21 -15.32 8.55
N PHE A 399 20.76 -14.07 8.45
CA PHE A 399 21.45 -13.05 7.66
C PHE A 399 22.84 -12.74 8.23
N GLU A 400 23.01 -12.79 9.56
CA GLU A 400 24.32 -12.57 10.18
C GLU A 400 25.28 -13.74 9.99
N GLN A 401 24.75 -14.96 9.82
CA GLN A 401 25.55 -16.16 9.63
C GLN A 401 26.18 -16.25 8.24
N CYS A 402 25.64 -15.54 7.24
CA CYS A 402 26.18 -15.51 5.89
C CYS A 402 27.21 -14.38 5.66
N MET A 403 27.49 -13.57 6.68
CA MET A 403 28.44 -12.45 6.62
C MET A 403 29.88 -12.89 6.93
N THR A 404 30.84 -12.27 6.26
CA THR A 404 32.25 -12.26 6.68
C THR A 404 32.42 -11.46 7.98
N ASN A 405 33.59 -11.58 8.63
CA ASN A 405 33.88 -10.82 9.85
C ASN A 405 33.75 -9.30 9.66
N THR A 406 34.26 -8.77 8.55
CA THR A 406 34.18 -7.33 8.23
C THR A 406 32.74 -6.87 7.99
N GLU A 407 31.97 -7.63 7.21
CA GLU A 407 30.55 -7.35 6.96
C GLU A 407 29.75 -7.40 8.26
N LYS A 408 30.01 -8.41 9.10
CA LYS A 408 29.32 -8.57 10.39
C LYS A 408 29.61 -7.43 11.35
N GLN A 409 30.85 -6.96 11.45
CA GLN A 409 31.20 -5.81 12.29
C GLN A 409 30.45 -4.54 11.84
N ALA A 410 30.43 -4.27 10.53
CA ALA A 410 29.69 -3.13 9.99
C ALA A 410 28.16 -3.27 10.17
N TRP A 411 27.63 -4.49 10.04
CA TRP A 411 26.22 -4.78 10.25
C TRP A 411 25.79 -4.59 11.71
N VAL A 412 26.59 -5.09 12.65
CA VAL A 412 26.33 -4.91 14.09
C VAL A 412 26.37 -3.43 14.45
N ALA A 413 27.40 -2.69 14.01
CA ALA A 413 27.47 -1.25 14.23
C ALA A 413 26.27 -0.50 13.62
N PHE A 414 25.78 -0.93 12.46
CA PHE A 414 24.55 -0.40 11.87
C PHE A 414 23.33 -0.65 12.77
N LYS A 415 23.14 -1.88 13.26
CA LYS A 415 22.04 -2.18 14.19
C LYS A 415 22.13 -1.32 15.46
N ASP A 416 23.32 -1.19 16.02
CA ASP A 416 23.54 -0.43 17.25
C ASP A 416 23.20 1.05 17.06
N VAL A 417 23.58 1.67 15.93
CA VAL A 417 23.20 3.06 15.62
C VAL A 417 21.70 3.19 15.34
N VAL A 418 21.09 2.20 14.67
CA VAL A 418 19.64 2.21 14.43
C VAL A 418 18.85 2.10 15.72
N GLU A 419 19.32 1.32 16.69
CA GLU A 419 18.65 1.14 17.98
C GLU A 419 18.96 2.28 18.96
N GLY A 420 20.23 2.66 19.09
CA GLY A 420 20.73 3.57 20.12
C GLY A 420 20.81 5.05 19.72
N PHE A 421 20.56 5.39 18.46
CA PHE A 421 20.59 6.78 17.99
C PHE A 421 19.41 7.14 17.08
N LEU A 422 19.22 6.40 15.98
CA LEU A 422 18.15 6.65 15.00
C LEU A 422 16.82 5.95 15.37
N GLY A 423 16.76 5.38 16.57
CA GLY A 423 15.62 4.68 17.13
C GLY A 423 14.71 5.61 17.92
N ASN A 424 13.85 5.03 18.77
CA ASN A 424 12.93 5.80 19.61
C ASN A 424 13.64 6.55 20.75
N GLU A 425 14.74 5.98 21.23
CA GLU A 425 15.50 6.50 22.36
C GLU A 425 16.96 6.70 21.95
N ARG A 426 17.55 7.81 22.41
CA ARG A 426 18.96 8.11 22.21
C ARG A 426 19.74 7.64 23.44
N LYS A 427 20.62 6.65 23.27
CA LYS A 427 21.51 6.17 24.33
C LYS A 427 22.57 7.23 24.64
N GLU A 428 23.05 7.28 25.88
CA GLU A 428 24.09 8.24 26.29
C GLU A 428 25.38 8.08 25.45
N ASN A 429 25.74 6.84 25.12
CA ASN A 429 26.92 6.49 24.34
C ASN A 429 26.71 6.54 22.82
N TYR A 430 25.71 7.27 22.32
CA TYR A 430 25.39 7.29 20.89
C TYR A 430 26.56 7.81 20.02
N LYS A 431 27.41 8.70 20.56
CA LYS A 431 28.57 9.25 19.84
C LYS A 431 29.60 8.16 19.56
N GLU A 432 29.79 7.25 20.51
CA GLU A 432 30.65 6.08 20.37
C GLU A 432 30.07 5.11 19.35
N LEU A 433 28.76 4.84 19.39
CA LEU A 433 28.08 4.00 18.40
C LEU A 433 28.28 4.52 16.97
N VAL A 434 28.09 5.83 16.77
CA VAL A 434 28.30 6.48 15.47
C VAL A 434 29.78 6.42 15.05
N THR A 435 30.71 6.59 15.99
CA THR A 435 32.15 6.48 15.70
C THR A 435 32.54 5.07 15.23
N VAL A 436 32.03 4.05 15.91
CA VAL A 436 32.23 2.63 15.52
C VAL A 436 31.62 2.34 14.15
N LEU A 437 30.41 2.86 13.89
CA LEU A 437 29.77 2.75 12.58
C LEU A 437 30.63 3.34 11.47
N LEU A 438 31.10 4.59 11.65
CA LEU A 438 31.91 5.27 10.64
C LEU A 438 33.21 4.51 10.34
N ARG A 439 33.89 4.01 11.38
CA ARG A 439 35.11 3.22 11.24
C ARG A 439 34.85 1.91 10.49
N THR A 440 33.84 1.15 10.89
CA THR A 440 33.53 -0.16 10.28
C THR A 440 33.03 0.00 8.84
N TYR A 441 32.26 1.05 8.54
CA TYR A 441 31.84 1.36 7.17
C TYR A 441 33.02 1.77 6.30
N HIS A 442 33.97 2.54 6.82
CA HIS A 442 35.19 2.86 6.10
C HIS A 442 36.00 1.60 5.78
N LEU A 443 36.18 0.71 6.76
CA LEU A 443 36.89 -0.57 6.59
C LEU A 443 36.20 -1.52 5.61
N LEU A 444 34.86 -1.53 5.58
CA LEU A 444 34.09 -2.31 4.61
C LEU A 444 34.22 -1.77 3.17
N GLY A 445 34.73 -0.55 2.99
CA GLY A 445 34.83 0.10 1.68
C GLY A 445 33.56 0.86 1.27
N CYS A 446 32.72 1.26 2.23
CA CYS A 446 31.57 2.12 1.95
C CYS A 446 32.04 3.49 1.44
N ASN A 447 31.32 4.03 0.45
CA ASN A 447 31.51 5.43 0.04
C ASN A 447 30.81 6.36 1.03
N MET A 448 31.41 7.52 1.33
CA MET A 448 30.75 8.52 2.15
C MET A 448 29.63 9.19 1.37
N SER A 449 28.39 8.82 1.69
CA SER A 449 27.21 9.52 1.19
C SER A 449 26.94 10.78 2.01
N ILE A 450 26.12 11.70 1.49
CA ILE A 450 25.66 12.89 2.23
C ILE A 450 25.03 12.52 3.60
N LYS A 451 24.35 11.38 3.67
CA LYS A 451 23.71 10.88 4.90
C LYS A 451 24.74 10.41 5.93
N ILE A 452 25.84 9.79 5.48
CA ILE A 452 26.98 9.43 6.33
C ILE A 452 27.74 10.69 6.75
N HIS A 453 27.89 11.67 5.84
CA HIS A 453 28.53 12.94 6.14
C HIS A 453 27.80 13.69 7.27
N PHE A 454 26.46 13.70 7.31
CA PHE A 454 25.74 14.29 8.45
C PHE A 454 26.10 13.64 9.78
N LEU A 455 26.24 12.31 9.83
CA LEU A 455 26.69 11.61 11.04
C LEU A 455 28.15 11.91 11.38
N HIS A 456 29.01 12.08 10.39
CA HIS A 456 30.43 12.35 10.59
C HIS A 456 30.70 13.79 11.04
N SER A 457 30.10 14.78 10.39
CA SER A 457 30.44 16.20 10.52
C SER A 457 29.38 17.03 11.26
N HIS A 458 28.13 16.55 11.35
CA HIS A 458 26.99 17.32 11.85
C HIS A 458 26.17 16.53 12.88
N LEU A 459 26.82 15.69 13.68
CA LEU A 459 26.14 14.86 14.67
C LEU A 459 25.36 15.69 15.70
N GLU A 460 25.89 16.85 16.09
CA GLU A 460 25.23 17.77 17.04
C GLU A 460 24.06 18.56 16.43
N TYR A 461 23.82 18.46 15.11
CA TYR A 461 22.65 19.09 14.48
C TYR A 461 21.37 18.28 14.73
N PHE A 462 21.49 17.00 15.06
CA PHE A 462 20.33 16.17 15.34
C PHE A 462 19.69 16.57 16.69
N PRO A 463 18.36 16.69 16.77
CA PRO A 463 17.68 17.05 18.00
C PRO A 463 17.85 15.97 19.09
N ASP A 464 17.65 16.35 20.35
CA ASP A 464 17.81 15.42 21.47
C ASP A 464 16.78 14.28 21.49
N ASN A 465 15.59 14.53 20.94
CA ASN A 465 14.43 13.66 20.92
C ASN A 465 14.15 13.07 19.52
N LEU A 466 15.20 12.64 18.82
CA LEU A 466 15.17 12.05 17.48
C LEU A 466 14.03 11.06 17.22
N GLY A 467 13.82 10.14 18.16
CA GLY A 467 12.81 9.10 18.03
C GLY A 467 11.37 9.62 17.97
N LYS A 468 11.07 10.66 18.76
CA LYS A 468 9.75 11.30 18.77
C LYS A 468 9.54 12.22 17.55
N MET A 469 10.63 12.80 17.03
CA MET A 469 10.63 13.67 15.85
C MET A 469 10.81 12.94 14.51
N SER A 470 10.76 11.61 14.51
CA SER A 470 10.93 10.80 13.31
C SER A 470 9.90 11.12 12.22
N ASP A 471 10.33 11.02 10.97
CA ASP A 471 9.54 11.16 9.76
C ASP A 471 8.78 9.87 9.38
N GLU A 472 8.90 8.79 10.16
CA GLU A 472 8.14 7.54 9.95
C GLU A 472 6.61 7.75 9.95
N GLN A 473 6.10 8.71 10.73
CA GLN A 473 4.66 9.04 10.73
C GLN A 473 4.23 9.68 9.41
N GLY A 474 5.07 10.54 8.83
CA GLY A 474 4.82 11.16 7.53
C GLY A 474 4.77 10.13 6.40
N GLU A 475 5.64 9.13 6.43
CA GLU A 475 5.60 8.01 5.47
C GLU A 475 4.38 7.12 5.63
N ARG A 476 3.87 6.92 6.85
CA ARG A 476 2.60 6.20 7.07
C ARG A 476 1.43 6.96 6.47
N PHE A 477 1.38 8.28 6.67
CA PHE A 477 0.38 9.12 6.03
C PHE A 477 0.37 8.95 4.51
N HIS A 478 1.54 8.83 3.86
CA HIS A 478 1.60 8.57 2.43
C HIS A 478 0.88 7.26 2.02
N GLN A 479 0.97 6.22 2.84
CA GLN A 479 0.27 4.96 2.62
C GLN A 479 -1.25 5.11 2.83
N ASP A 480 -1.66 5.80 3.88
CA ASP A 480 -3.06 6.00 4.23
C ASP A 480 -3.79 6.86 3.18
N ILE A 481 -3.16 7.96 2.75
CA ILE A 481 -3.76 8.85 1.76
C ILE A 481 -3.80 8.19 0.37
N LYS A 482 -2.87 7.29 0.05
CA LYS A 482 -2.95 6.50 -1.19
C LYS A 482 -4.22 5.64 -1.23
N GLU A 483 -4.64 5.12 -0.09
CA GLU A 483 -5.91 4.41 0.01
C GLU A 483 -7.11 5.37 -0.14
N MET A 484 -7.04 6.59 0.42
CA MET A 484 -8.06 7.62 0.17
C MET A 484 -8.15 7.99 -1.31
N GLU A 485 -7.02 8.26 -1.97
CA GLU A 485 -6.95 8.60 -3.40
C GLU A 485 -7.61 7.49 -4.26
N ARG A 486 -7.38 6.22 -3.90
CA ARG A 486 -8.03 5.06 -4.54
C ARG A 486 -9.54 5.05 -4.30
N ARG A 487 -9.99 5.30 -3.06
CA ARG A 487 -11.42 5.35 -2.70
C ARG A 487 -12.15 6.46 -3.46
N TYR A 488 -11.52 7.61 -3.64
CA TYR A 488 -12.06 8.74 -4.36
C TYR A 488 -11.91 8.63 -5.89
N GLN A 489 -11.40 7.49 -6.39
CA GLN A 489 -11.21 7.20 -7.82
C GLN A 489 -10.38 8.28 -8.54
N GLY A 490 -9.36 8.79 -7.86
CA GLY A 490 -8.50 9.85 -8.38
C GLY A 490 -9.13 11.25 -8.36
N ARG A 491 -10.33 11.43 -7.77
CA ARG A 491 -10.80 12.75 -7.36
C ARG A 491 -10.00 13.19 -6.14
N TRP A 492 -9.45 14.39 -6.22
CA TRP A 492 -8.67 15.02 -5.17
C TRP A 492 -9.24 16.43 -5.03
N ASP A 493 -10.03 16.65 -3.99
CA ASP A 493 -10.74 17.90 -3.76
C ASP A 493 -10.82 18.16 -2.26
N VAL A 494 -11.47 19.26 -1.89
CA VAL A 494 -11.72 19.61 -0.49
C VAL A 494 -12.51 18.51 0.24
N ASN A 495 -13.37 17.74 -0.46
CA ASN A 495 -14.16 16.67 0.15
C ASN A 495 -13.28 15.48 0.55
N MET A 496 -12.30 15.12 -0.29
CA MET A 496 -11.36 14.03 0.04
C MET A 496 -10.51 14.36 1.27
N MET A 497 -10.01 15.60 1.33
CA MET A 497 -9.19 16.06 2.46
C MET A 497 -10.02 16.19 3.74
N ALA A 498 -11.24 16.70 3.63
CA ALA A 498 -12.17 16.80 4.75
C ALA A 498 -12.66 15.43 5.24
N ASP A 499 -12.81 14.41 4.38
CA ASP A 499 -13.17 13.03 4.79
C ASP A 499 -12.00 12.27 5.44
N TYR A 500 -10.76 12.76 5.27
CA TYR A 500 -9.60 12.19 5.97
C TYR A 500 -9.56 12.62 7.43
N CYS A 501 -9.93 13.87 7.70
CA CYS A 501 -10.20 14.38 9.05
C CYS A 501 -11.40 13.65 9.65
#